data_AF-A0A962IC09-F1
#
_entry.id   AF-A0A962IC09-F1
#
_cell.length_a   1.000
_cell.length_b   1.000
_cell.length_c   1.000
_cell.angle_alpha   90.00
_cell.angle_beta   90.00
_cell.angle_gamma   90.00
#
_symmetry.space_group_name_H-M   'P 1'
#
loop_
_entity.id
_entity.type
_entity.pdbx_description
1 polymer ?
#
loop_
_entity_poly.entity_id
_entity_poly.type
_entity_poly.pdbx_seq_one_letter_code
_entity_poly.pdbx_strand_id
1 'polypeptide(L)'
;MAMNNRVSTALNNALLDLKLGKWTLVSALPFYYDMHKYWFIKPNTTKAILKHFGVQNLAYQPSPTHAFYQSYSDFLLELRELADPKLSISNAAFTGFLMMSIG
;
A
#
# COMPACT_ATOMS: atom_id res chain seq x y z
N MET A 1 6.23 5.31 -3.11
CA MET A 1 6.66 5.34 -4.53
C MET A 1 7.70 6.45 -4.71
N ALA A 2 8.94 6.23 -4.26
CA ALA A 2 10.01 7.25 -4.31
C ALA A 2 11.17 6.78 -5.21
N MET A 3 10.78 6.30 -6.40
CA MET A 3 11.55 6.52 -7.61
C MET A 3 11.11 7.89 -8.12
N ASN A 4 12.03 8.75 -8.56
CA ASN A 4 11.75 10.11 -9.08
C ASN A 4 10.37 10.18 -9.77
N ASN A 5 9.47 11.08 -9.33
CA ASN A 5 8.04 11.09 -9.69
C ASN A 5 7.77 10.87 -11.19
N ARG A 6 8.68 11.30 -12.06
CA ARG A 6 8.63 11.06 -13.51
C ARG A 6 8.82 9.60 -13.90
N VAL A 7 9.84 8.92 -13.37
CA VAL A 7 10.14 7.50 -13.67
C VAL A 7 9.01 6.61 -13.16
N SER A 8 8.50 6.90 -11.97
CA SER A 8 7.44 6.08 -11.40
C SER A 8 6.10 6.26 -12.13
N THR A 9 5.81 7.47 -12.60
CA THR A 9 4.63 7.73 -13.43
C THR A 9 4.76 7.07 -14.80
N ALA A 10 5.95 7.14 -15.44
CA ALA A 10 6.21 6.48 -16.71
C ALA A 10 6.07 4.95 -16.63
N LEU A 11 6.61 4.33 -15.57
CA LEU A 11 6.43 2.91 -15.31
C LEU A 11 4.96 2.54 -15.11
N ASN A 12 4.23 3.32 -14.30
CA ASN A 12 2.81 3.07 -14.06
C ASN A 12 1.99 3.16 -15.36
N ASN A 13 2.25 4.17 -16.20
CA ASN A 13 1.57 4.33 -17.48
C ASN A 13 1.88 3.16 -18.42
N ALA A 14 3.15 2.75 -18.53
CA ALA A 14 3.51 1.59 -19.35
C ALA A 14 2.82 0.30 -18.88
N LEU A 15 2.71 0.10 -17.55
CA LEU A 15 1.99 -1.05 -16.99
C LEU A 15 0.48 -0.95 -17.26
N LEU A 16 -0.12 0.23 -17.17
CA LEU A 16 -1.54 0.44 -17.49
C LEU A 16 -1.83 0.17 -18.97
N ASP A 17 -0.98 0.63 -19.88
CA ASP A 17 -1.10 0.39 -21.33
C ASP A 17 -1.06 -1.11 -21.65
N LEU A 18 -0.23 -1.86 -20.93
CA LEU A 18 -0.14 -3.32 -21.04
C LEU A 18 -1.26 -4.08 -20.31
N LYS A 19 -2.24 -3.38 -19.72
CA LYS A 19 -3.30 -3.96 -18.85
C LYS A 19 -2.75 -4.71 -17.62
N LEU A 20 -1.54 -4.34 -17.21
CA LEU A 20 -0.81 -4.87 -16.06
C LEU A 20 -0.80 -3.90 -14.87
N GLY A 21 -1.44 -2.72 -14.98
CA GLY A 21 -1.60 -1.74 -13.91
C GLY A 21 -2.52 -2.20 -12.79
N LYS A 22 -2.19 -3.32 -12.14
CA LYS A 22 -2.82 -3.83 -10.93
C LYS A 22 -1.97 -3.41 -9.74
N TRP A 23 -2.62 -3.06 -8.63
CA TRP A 23 -1.95 -2.66 -7.38
C TRP A 23 -0.84 -3.62 -6.95
N THR A 24 -1.09 -4.93 -7.03
CA THR A 24 -0.11 -5.96 -6.65
C THR A 24 1.15 -5.91 -7.50
N LEU A 25 1.08 -5.51 -8.77
CA LEU A 25 2.26 -5.40 -9.63
C LEU A 25 2.96 -4.05 -9.44
N VAL A 26 2.19 -2.96 -9.44
CA VAL A 26 2.73 -1.60 -9.31
C VAL A 26 3.42 -1.39 -7.97
N SER A 27 2.91 -1.98 -6.89
CA SER A 27 3.50 -1.86 -5.56
C SER A 27 4.55 -2.92 -5.24
N ALA A 28 4.62 -4.05 -5.97
CA ALA A 28 5.58 -5.11 -5.70
C ALA A 28 7.03 -4.62 -5.81
N LEU A 29 7.40 -4.05 -6.95
CA LEU A 29 8.80 -3.65 -7.19
C LEU A 29 9.34 -2.68 -6.12
N PRO A 30 8.68 -1.55 -5.80
CA PRO A 30 9.18 -0.67 -4.74
C PRO A 30 9.19 -1.37 -3.37
N PHE A 31 8.16 -2.15 -3.05
CA PHE A 31 8.10 -2.88 -1.77
C PHE A 31 9.26 -3.87 -1.59
N TYR A 32 9.59 -4.65 -2.62
CA TYR A 32 10.71 -5.60 -2.56
C TYR A 32 12.09 -4.92 -2.61
N TYR A 33 12.16 -3.70 -3.15
CA TYR A 33 13.37 -2.88 -3.09
C TYR A 33 13.63 -2.36 -1.68
N ASP A 34 12.60 -1.85 -0.99
CA ASP A 34 12.71 -1.37 0.40
C ASP A 34 11.37 -1.50 1.15
N MET A 35 11.26 -2.56 1.95
CA MET A 35 10.05 -2.86 2.73
C MET A 35 9.90 -2.03 4.01
N HIS A 36 10.87 -1.20 4.37
CA HIS A 36 10.75 -0.26 5.48
C HIS A 36 10.15 1.08 5.02
N LYS A 37 10.39 1.41 3.74
CA LYS A 37 9.93 2.65 3.12
C LYS A 37 8.62 2.53 2.36
N TYR A 38 8.38 1.41 1.67
CA TYR A 38 7.24 1.27 0.78
C TYR A 38 6.21 0.27 1.29
N TRP A 39 4.95 0.49 0.93
CA TRP A 39 3.82 -0.37 1.24
C TRP A 39 3.44 -1.24 0.03
N PHE A 40 3.11 -2.49 0.31
CA PHE A 40 2.50 -3.40 -0.66
C PHE A 40 0.97 -3.30 -0.61
N ILE A 41 0.33 -3.14 -1.76
CA ILE A 41 -1.13 -3.00 -1.84
C ILE A 41 -1.75 -4.30 -2.34
N LYS A 42 -2.33 -5.06 -1.41
CA LYS A 42 -3.17 -6.22 -1.70
C LYS A 42 -4.65 -5.82 -1.61
N PRO A 43 -5.45 -5.95 -2.69
CA PRO A 43 -6.82 -5.45 -2.72
C PRO A 43 -7.71 -5.92 -1.57
N ASN A 44 -7.75 -7.23 -1.29
CA ASN A 44 -8.62 -7.78 -0.26
C ASN A 44 -8.20 -7.34 1.14
N THR A 45 -6.90 -7.35 1.43
CA THR A 45 -6.35 -6.87 2.70
C THR A 45 -6.63 -5.38 2.91
N THR A 46 -6.43 -4.56 1.87
CA THR A 46 -6.69 -3.11 1.91
C THR A 46 -8.15 -2.83 2.24
N LYS A 47 -9.08 -3.50 1.55
CA LYS A 47 -10.52 -3.36 1.83
C LYS A 47 -10.88 -3.81 3.24
N ALA A 48 -10.30 -4.92 3.71
CA ALA A 48 -10.56 -5.44 5.06
C ALA A 48 -10.10 -4.47 6.14
N ILE A 49 -8.89 -3.90 6.00
CA ILE A 49 -8.36 -2.90 6.94
C ILE A 49 -9.25 -1.65 6.95
N LEU A 50 -9.55 -1.06 5.80
CA LEU A 50 -10.39 0.15 5.72
C LEU A 50 -11.78 -0.08 6.35
N LYS A 51 -12.36 -1.26 6.11
CA LYS A 51 -13.65 -1.66 6.72
C LYS A 51 -13.54 -1.79 8.24
N HIS A 52 -12.51 -2.47 8.73
CA HIS A 52 -12.31 -2.74 10.16
C HIS A 52 -12.19 -1.44 10.97
N PHE A 53 -11.42 -0.47 10.46
CA PHE A 53 -11.23 0.82 11.11
C PHE A 53 -12.32 1.86 10.75
N GLY A 54 -13.35 1.47 10.00
CA GLY A 54 -14.48 2.35 9.67
C GLY A 54 -14.09 3.60 8.85
N VAL A 55 -13.04 3.51 8.04
CA VAL A 55 -12.51 4.65 7.27
C VAL A 55 -13.46 4.97 6.11
N GLN A 56 -14.16 6.10 6.18
CA GLN A 56 -15.16 6.50 5.17
C GLN A 56 -14.60 7.45 4.09
N ASN A 57 -13.56 8.23 4.43
CA ASN A 57 -12.95 9.23 3.55
C ASN A 57 -11.87 8.65 2.61
N LEU A 58 -11.54 7.36 2.72
CA LEU A 58 -10.57 6.68 1.88
C LEU A 58 -11.19 5.42 1.26
N ALA A 59 -11.68 5.54 0.03
CA ALA A 59 -12.26 4.42 -0.71
C ALA A 59 -11.21 3.71 -1.56
N TYR A 60 -11.17 2.37 -1.48
CA TYR A 60 -10.32 1.55 -2.36
C TYR A 60 -10.66 1.81 -3.82
N GLN A 61 -9.66 2.19 -4.61
CA GLN A 61 -9.76 2.33 -6.05
C GLN A 61 -9.07 1.16 -6.75
N PRO A 62 -9.72 0.42 -7.67
CA PRO A 62 -9.07 -0.68 -8.38
C PRO A 62 -7.90 -0.25 -9.27
N SER A 63 -7.98 0.96 -9.83
CA SER A 63 -6.93 1.54 -10.66
C SER A 63 -5.83 2.17 -9.78
N PRO A 64 -4.56 1.82 -9.98
CA PRO A 64 -3.44 2.42 -9.27
C PRO A 64 -3.32 3.92 -9.54
N THR A 65 -3.35 4.70 -8.46
CA THR A 65 -3.11 6.15 -8.51
C THR A 65 -2.15 6.57 -7.41
N HIS A 66 -1.30 7.54 -7.69
CA HIS A 66 -0.38 8.06 -6.68
C HIS A 66 -1.14 8.64 -5.47
N ALA A 67 -2.25 9.33 -5.71
CA ALA A 67 -3.07 9.93 -4.66
C ALA A 67 -3.65 8.91 -3.68
N PHE A 68 -4.19 7.79 -4.18
CA PHE A 68 -4.67 6.71 -3.30
C PHE A 68 -3.51 6.07 -2.53
N TYR A 69 -2.39 5.79 -3.21
CA TYR A 69 -1.23 5.17 -2.58
C TYR A 69 -0.70 6.03 -1.42
N GLN A 70 -0.58 7.34 -1.63
CA GLN A 70 -0.12 8.27 -0.61
C GLN A 70 -1.08 8.30 0.58
N SER A 71 -2.37 8.55 0.33
CA SER A 71 -3.37 8.65 1.39
C SER A 71 -3.47 7.37 2.22
N TYR A 72 -3.38 6.20 1.58
CA TYR A 72 -3.39 4.92 2.28
C TYR A 72 -2.08 4.64 3.02
N SER A 73 -0.94 5.09 2.49
CA SER A 73 0.36 4.98 3.17
C SER A 73 0.39 5.81 4.46
N ASP A 74 -0.16 7.03 4.41
CA ASP A 74 -0.25 7.92 5.57
C ASP A 74 -1.14 7.31 6.65
N PHE A 75 -2.31 6.78 6.27
CA PHE A 75 -3.19 6.04 7.16
C PHE A 75 -2.51 4.81 7.79
N LEU A 76 -1.80 3.99 7.01
CA LEU A 76 -1.08 2.83 7.56
C LEU A 76 0.06 3.24 8.48
N LEU A 77 0.74 4.35 8.19
CA LEU A 77 1.79 4.89 9.05
C LEU A 77 1.20 5.32 10.40
N GLU A 78 0.09 6.05 10.41
CA GLU A 78 -0.61 6.44 11.65
C GLU A 78 -0.95 5.21 12.51
N LEU A 79 -1.51 4.15 11.91
CA LEU A 79 -1.79 2.91 12.64
C LEU A 79 -0.51 2.22 13.16
N ARG A 80 0.57 2.25 12.38
CA ARG A 80 1.84 1.61 12.73
C ARG A 80 2.50 2.30 13.93
N GLU A 81 2.45 3.63 13.99
CA GLU A 81 3.00 4.40 15.11
C GLU A 81 2.22 4.22 16.41
N LEU A 82 0.97 3.73 16.34
CA LEU A 82 0.15 3.35 17.50
C LEU A 82 0.35 1.89 17.95
N ALA A 83 1.02 1.06 17.15
CA ALA A 83 1.22 -0.36 17.42
C ALA A 83 2.48 -0.62 18.27
N ASP A 84 2.51 -1.75 18.97
CA ASP A 84 3.72 -2.21 19.66
C ASP A 84 4.88 -2.36 18.64
N PRO A 85 6.08 -1.80 18.92
CA PRO A 85 7.24 -1.89 18.03
C PRO A 85 7.59 -3.31 17.55
N LYS A 86 7.28 -4.34 18.35
CA LYS A 86 7.51 -5.75 17.99
C LYS A 86 6.59 -6.23 16.86
N LEU A 87 5.44 -5.57 16.67
CA LEU A 87 4.48 -5.86 15.61
C LEU A 87 4.72 -5.00 14.35
N SER A 88 5.60 -4.00 14.42
CA SER A 88 5.81 -2.97 13.39
C SER A 88 7.25 -2.83 12.90
N ILE A 89 8.07 -3.89 13.02
CA ILE A 89 9.49 -3.95 12.62
C ILE A 89 9.73 -3.47 11.16
N SER A 90 8.77 -3.70 10.27
CA SER A 90 8.74 -3.20 8.90
C SER A 90 7.31 -3.00 8.41
N ASN A 91 7.13 -2.34 7.27
CA ASN A 91 5.81 -2.22 6.65
C ASN A 91 5.24 -3.60 6.27
N ALA A 92 6.12 -4.53 5.88
CA ALA A 92 5.76 -5.92 5.61
C ALA A 92 5.25 -6.63 6.86
N ALA A 93 5.98 -6.53 7.98
CA ALA A 93 5.60 -7.14 9.24
C ALA A 93 4.27 -6.58 9.76
N PHE A 94 4.13 -5.25 9.73
CA PHE A 94 2.93 -4.57 10.20
C PHE A 94 1.68 -4.94 9.38
N THR A 95 1.75 -4.87 8.05
CA THR A 95 0.61 -5.26 7.20
C THR A 95 0.31 -6.76 7.27
N GLY A 96 1.34 -7.60 7.47
CA GLY A 96 1.17 -9.02 7.75
C GLY A 96 0.42 -9.28 9.07
N PHE A 97 0.79 -8.58 10.14
CA PHE A 97 0.10 -8.62 11.43
C PHE A 97 -1.38 -8.19 11.29
N LEU A 98 -1.65 -7.06 10.63
CA LEU A 98 -3.02 -6.60 10.38
C LEU A 98 -3.80 -7.63 9.56
N MET A 99 -3.17 -8.23 8.54
CA MET A 99 -3.80 -9.28 7.75
C MET A 99 -4.20 -10.46 8.63
N MET A 100 -3.32 -10.98 9.49
CA MET A 100 -3.61 -12.12 10.36
C MET A 100 -4.62 -11.82 11.48
N SER A 101 -4.79 -10.54 11.83
CA SER A 101 -5.65 -10.13 12.95
C SER A 101 -7.06 -9.72 12.50
N ILE A 102 -7.16 -9.12 11.31
CA ILE A 102 -8.42 -8.61 10.74
C ILE A 102 -9.03 -9.62 9.75
N GLY A 103 -8.21 -10.53 9.20
CA GLY A 103 -8.56 -11.52 8.18
C GLY A 103 -8.21 -12.94 8.57
#